data_AF-A0A363UBL8-F1
#
_entry.id   AF-A0A363UBL8-F1
#
_cell.length_a   1.000
_cell.length_b   1.000
_cell.length_c   1.000
_cell.angle_alpha   90.00
_cell.angle_beta   90.00
_cell.angle_gamma   90.00
#
_symmetry.space_group_name_H-M   'P 1'
#
loop_
_entity.id
_entity.type
_entity.pdbx_description
1 polymer ?
#
loop_
_entity_poly.entity_id
_entity_poly.type
_entity_poly.pdbx_seq_one_letter_code
_entity_poly.pdbx_strand_id
1 'polypeptide(L)'
;FFLFIMALIPGFETEPYQPMLDLTGFRLIGDRIAQAAKLVYPESESGFAFQIVTAATEVKYFPYNGIEWTADILLPRLTFVLIAIGLAALAALFFDRFNTTKVLRMKKRLTPDPARASASEPVPLPNIHLTPLPAARRFRFGALYLAELKMLLKGHRWWWYVVSLGLVIAQLSAPSESASFTLAITWLWMILLLSGLGNREALYNTREIVFSAPRPTLNQLPAAWLAAFTVNALLGSGAFLRHLLDGDSSRLLAWTSGALFIPSLALALGVLTSSRKPFEVIYVTWMYLILNAAPPLDFVGVTSESPWWFYTLSAFVLLALAAFARHWRLRGGKLLK
;
A
#
# COMPACT_ATOMS: atom_id res chain seq x y z
N PHE A 1 -1.60 -4.45 16.70
CA PHE A 1 -0.67 -4.81 15.61
C PHE A 1 0.75 -4.91 16.12
N PHE A 2 1.43 -3.81 16.50
CA PHE A 2 2.82 -3.88 17.00
C PHE A 2 3.00 -4.82 18.20
N LEU A 3 2.12 -4.77 19.21
CA LEU A 3 2.14 -5.72 20.32
C LEU A 3 1.95 -7.18 19.88
N PHE A 4 1.13 -7.42 18.86
CA PHE A 4 0.93 -8.76 18.31
C PHE A 4 2.19 -9.26 17.59
N ILE A 5 2.81 -8.42 16.75
CA ILE A 5 4.07 -8.76 16.07
C ILE A 5 5.20 -9.00 17.09
N MET A 6 5.32 -8.17 18.12
CA MET A 6 6.31 -8.37 19.18
C MET A 6 6.05 -9.65 19.98
N ALA A 7 4.79 -10.02 20.20
CA ALA A 7 4.42 -11.27 20.88
C ALA A 7 4.75 -12.52 20.05
N LEU A 8 4.97 -12.41 18.73
CA LEU A 8 5.39 -13.54 17.89
C LEU A 8 6.87 -13.88 18.04
N ILE A 9 7.74 -12.91 18.38
CA ILE A 9 9.19 -13.09 18.43
C ILE A 9 9.60 -14.22 19.40
N PRO A 10 9.10 -14.27 20.65
CA PRO A 10 9.40 -15.39 21.54
C PRO A 10 8.93 -16.74 20.98
N GLY A 11 7.83 -16.74 20.22
CA GLY A 11 7.31 -17.92 19.55
C GLY A 11 8.21 -18.46 18.43
N PHE A 12 9.18 -17.68 17.94
CA PHE A 12 10.16 -18.11 16.94
C PHE A 12 11.51 -18.47 17.56
N GLU A 13 11.97 -17.72 18.56
CA GLU A 13 13.36 -17.81 19.04
C GLU A 13 13.55 -18.67 20.30
N THR A 14 12.50 -19.01 21.04
CA THR A 14 12.67 -19.69 22.34
C THR A 14 13.07 -21.16 22.23
N GLU A 15 14.21 -21.49 22.82
CA GLU A 15 14.71 -22.86 22.99
C GLU A 15 14.70 -23.25 24.47
N PRO A 16 14.05 -24.36 24.89
CA PRO A 16 13.30 -25.34 24.08
C PRO A 16 11.90 -24.82 23.67
N TYR A 17 11.32 -25.43 22.62
CA TYR A 17 9.98 -25.10 22.12
C TYR A 17 8.92 -25.04 23.24
N GLN A 18 8.27 -23.87 23.36
CA GLN A 18 7.18 -23.64 24.31
C GLN A 18 5.85 -23.44 23.57
N PRO A 19 4.89 -24.38 23.67
CA PRO A 19 3.62 -24.31 22.94
C PRO A 19 2.80 -23.03 23.19
N MET A 20 2.92 -22.46 24.39
CA MET A 20 2.22 -21.23 24.82
C MET A 20 2.84 -19.93 24.29
N LEU A 21 4.05 -19.97 23.73
CA LEU A 21 4.68 -18.82 23.08
C LEU A 21 4.48 -18.85 21.56
N ASP A 22 4.25 -20.02 20.97
CA ASP A 22 3.96 -20.19 19.55
C ASP A 22 2.50 -19.86 19.22
N LEU A 23 2.13 -18.58 19.21
CA LEU A 23 0.75 -18.12 18.92
C LEU A 23 0.21 -18.60 17.57
N THR A 24 1.08 -18.86 16.59
CA THR A 24 0.69 -19.15 15.19
C THR A 24 0.79 -20.62 14.81
N GLY A 25 1.48 -21.44 15.60
CA GLY A 25 1.81 -22.82 15.23
C GLY A 25 2.98 -22.94 14.26
N PHE A 26 3.74 -21.86 14.06
CA PHE A 26 4.81 -21.82 13.07
C PHE A 26 5.92 -22.82 13.42
N ARG A 27 6.38 -22.82 14.66
CA ARG A 27 7.42 -23.76 15.13
C ARG A 27 6.90 -25.18 15.25
N LEU A 28 5.64 -25.35 15.67
CA LEU A 28 5.01 -26.68 15.71
C LEU A 28 5.11 -27.39 14.36
N ILE A 29 4.80 -26.69 13.27
CA ILE A 29 4.84 -27.25 11.91
C ILE A 29 6.28 -27.30 11.42
N GLY A 30 7.03 -26.19 11.57
CA GLY A 30 8.37 -26.05 11.05
C GLY A 30 9.37 -27.05 11.63
N ASP A 31 9.40 -27.22 12.95
CA ASP A 31 10.34 -28.12 13.63
C ASP A 31 10.06 -29.59 13.25
N ARG A 32 8.78 -29.95 13.02
CA ARG A 32 8.39 -31.30 12.58
C ARG A 32 8.76 -31.59 11.14
N ILE A 33 8.56 -30.63 10.25
CA ILE A 33 8.98 -30.72 8.85
C ILE A 33 10.51 -30.81 8.78
N ALA A 34 11.23 -29.98 9.53
CA ALA A 34 12.69 -30.00 9.60
C ALA A 34 13.23 -31.32 10.18
N GLN A 35 12.59 -31.86 11.22
CA GLN A 35 12.94 -33.19 11.76
C GLN A 35 12.72 -34.30 10.73
N ALA A 36 11.59 -34.30 10.01
CA ALA A 36 11.31 -35.29 8.97
C ALA A 36 12.32 -35.21 7.81
N ALA A 37 12.68 -33.99 7.40
CA ALA A 37 13.73 -33.77 6.40
C ALA A 37 15.08 -34.32 6.88
N LYS A 38 15.46 -34.07 8.14
CA LYS A 38 16.73 -34.51 8.73
C LYS A 38 16.86 -36.03 8.86
N LEU A 39 15.74 -36.74 9.03
CA LEU A 39 15.73 -38.21 9.04
C LEU A 39 16.10 -38.82 7.69
N VAL A 40 15.76 -38.14 6.59
CA VAL A 40 16.06 -38.59 5.21
C VAL A 40 17.40 -38.01 4.73
N TYR A 41 17.68 -36.76 5.11
CA TYR A 41 18.86 -35.99 4.72
C TYR A 41 19.58 -35.48 5.98
N PRO A 42 20.51 -36.27 6.57
CA PRO A 42 21.25 -35.88 7.76
C PRO A 42 22.06 -34.58 7.60
N GLU A 43 22.38 -34.21 6.36
CA GLU A 43 23.06 -32.97 5.98
C GLU A 43 22.16 -31.72 6.06
N SER A 44 20.84 -31.88 6.22
CA SER A 44 19.90 -30.76 6.31
C SER A 44 20.09 -29.94 7.59
N GLU A 45 20.20 -28.63 7.45
CA GLU A 45 20.12 -27.70 8.58
C GLU A 45 18.73 -27.76 9.24
N SER A 46 18.66 -27.54 10.55
CA SER A 46 17.44 -27.68 11.36
C SER A 46 16.50 -26.47 11.27
N GLY A 47 16.38 -25.87 10.09
CA GLY A 47 15.59 -24.66 9.86
C GLY A 47 14.36 -24.92 8.99
N PHE A 48 13.28 -24.21 9.28
CA PHE A 48 12.10 -24.14 8.42
C PHE A 48 11.82 -22.70 8.04
N ALA A 49 11.78 -22.43 6.73
CA ALA A 49 11.40 -21.13 6.20
C ALA A 49 10.58 -21.31 4.93
N PHE A 50 9.54 -20.49 4.76
CA PHE A 50 8.88 -20.34 3.47
C PHE A 50 9.73 -19.43 2.59
N GLN A 51 10.42 -20.00 1.62
CA GLN A 51 11.21 -19.27 0.63
C GLN A 51 10.79 -19.71 -0.78
N ILE A 52 10.78 -18.77 -1.71
CA ILE A 52 10.59 -19.08 -3.13
C ILE A 52 11.97 -19.38 -3.70
N VAL A 53 12.26 -20.65 -3.95
CA VAL A 53 13.55 -21.07 -4.53
C VAL A 53 13.37 -21.23 -6.04
N THR A 54 13.91 -20.29 -6.81
CA THR A 54 13.79 -20.26 -8.28
C THR A 54 14.99 -20.87 -9.01
N ALA A 55 16.10 -21.09 -8.30
CA ALA A 55 17.36 -21.57 -8.86
C ALA A 55 17.96 -22.76 -8.08
N ALA A 56 17.13 -23.63 -7.49
CA ALA A 56 17.64 -24.89 -6.93
C ALA A 56 17.99 -25.84 -8.08
N THR A 57 19.28 -26.12 -8.26
CA THR A 57 19.78 -27.11 -9.21
C THR A 57 19.39 -28.54 -8.83
N GLU A 58 19.15 -28.81 -7.54
CA GLU A 58 18.64 -30.09 -7.06
C GLU A 58 17.59 -29.88 -5.96
N VAL A 59 16.31 -30.08 -6.30
CA VAL A 59 15.22 -30.16 -5.31
C VAL A 59 15.13 -31.61 -4.82
N LYS A 60 15.47 -31.83 -3.55
CA LYS A 60 15.32 -33.12 -2.89
C LYS A 60 13.96 -33.23 -2.22
N TYR A 61 13.28 -34.35 -2.44
CA TYR A 61 11.96 -34.63 -1.86
C TYR A 61 12.10 -35.60 -0.68
N PHE A 62 11.23 -35.47 0.33
CA PHE A 62 11.10 -36.44 1.40
C PHE A 62 9.62 -36.69 1.71
N PRO A 63 9.25 -37.91 2.12
CA PRO A 63 7.89 -38.20 2.56
C PRO A 63 7.60 -37.50 3.90
N TYR A 64 6.50 -36.75 3.97
CA TYR A 64 6.01 -36.14 5.19
C TYR A 64 4.61 -36.67 5.52
N ASN A 65 4.50 -37.46 6.58
CA ASN A 65 3.26 -38.13 6.97
C ASN A 65 2.31 -37.25 7.81
N GLY A 66 2.63 -35.96 7.98
CA GLY A 66 1.84 -35.03 8.78
C GLY A 66 2.23 -34.99 10.26
N ILE A 67 1.33 -34.40 11.06
CA ILE A 67 1.51 -34.23 12.51
C ILE A 67 0.57 -35.19 13.23
N GLU A 68 1.13 -35.98 14.15
CA GLU A 68 0.34 -36.72 15.12
C GLU A 68 -0.25 -35.76 16.14
N TRP A 69 -1.57 -35.56 16.07
CA TRP A 69 -2.28 -34.64 16.96
C TRP A 69 -2.42 -35.24 18.35
N THR A 70 -1.62 -34.74 19.29
CA THR A 70 -1.72 -35.09 20.72
C THR A 70 -2.45 -34.01 21.51
N ALA A 71 -2.96 -34.38 22.68
CA ALA A 71 -3.61 -33.43 23.60
C ALA A 71 -2.67 -32.28 23.99
N ASP A 72 -1.37 -32.55 24.11
CA ASP A 72 -0.34 -31.55 24.44
C ASP A 72 -0.20 -30.46 23.36
N ILE A 73 -0.52 -30.79 22.11
CA ILE A 73 -0.53 -29.82 21.00
C ILE A 73 -1.84 -29.04 20.99
N LEU A 74 -2.97 -29.70 21.27
CA LEU A 74 -4.31 -29.11 21.15
C LEU A 74 -4.66 -28.20 22.34
N LEU A 75 -4.27 -28.56 23.56
CA LEU A 75 -4.61 -27.82 24.79
C LEU A 75 -4.11 -26.36 24.76
N PRO A 76 -2.85 -26.06 24.41
CA PRO A 76 -2.38 -24.69 24.28
C PRO A 76 -3.15 -23.87 23.24
N ARG A 77 -3.52 -24.50 22.12
CA ARG A 77 -4.27 -23.84 21.04
C ARG A 77 -5.70 -23.52 21.46
N LEU A 78 -6.35 -24.42 22.20
CA LEU A 78 -7.67 -24.18 22.77
C LEU A 78 -7.66 -23.02 23.77
N THR A 79 -6.60 -22.90 24.58
CA THR A 79 -6.42 -21.76 25.49
C THR A 79 -6.40 -20.43 24.74
N PHE A 80 -5.72 -20.34 23.59
CA PHE A 80 -5.76 -19.12 22.77
C PHE A 80 -7.14 -18.80 22.23
N VAL A 81 -7.89 -19.82 21.79
CA VAL A 81 -9.28 -19.65 21.35
C VAL A 81 -10.15 -19.11 22.49
N LEU A 82 -10.00 -19.67 23.70
CA LEU A 82 -10.74 -19.22 24.88
C LEU A 82 -10.37 -17.79 25.28
N ILE A 83 -9.08 -17.43 25.24
CA ILE A 83 -8.61 -16.06 25.48
C ILE A 83 -9.21 -15.10 24.44
N ALA A 84 -9.21 -15.48 23.16
CA ALA A 84 -9.76 -14.66 22.09
C ALA A 84 -11.27 -14.44 22.26
N ILE A 85 -12.02 -15.49 22.62
CA ILE A 85 -13.45 -15.40 22.94
C ILE A 85 -13.67 -14.49 24.16
N GLY A 86 -12.88 -14.65 25.22
CA GLY A 86 -12.96 -13.82 26.43
C GLY A 86 -12.70 -12.34 26.13
N LEU A 87 -11.67 -12.03 25.34
CA LEU A 87 -11.37 -10.67 24.90
C LEU A 87 -12.48 -10.09 24.01
N ALA A 88 -13.04 -10.88 23.10
CA ALA A 88 -14.14 -10.46 22.24
C ALA A 88 -15.42 -10.18 23.05
N ALA A 89 -15.74 -11.03 24.03
CA ALA A 89 -16.87 -10.85 24.94
C ALA A 89 -16.69 -9.60 25.81
N LEU A 90 -15.48 -9.38 26.36
CA LEU A 90 -15.14 -8.18 27.12
C LEU A 90 -15.26 -6.93 26.24
N ALA A 91 -14.73 -6.96 25.02
CA ALA A 91 -14.84 -5.85 24.07
C ALA A 91 -16.31 -5.55 23.72
N ALA A 92 -17.16 -6.56 23.58
CA ALA A 92 -18.59 -6.40 23.31
C ALA A 92 -19.32 -5.61 24.41
N LEU A 93 -18.88 -5.70 25.67
CA LEU A 93 -19.45 -4.90 26.77
C LEU A 93 -19.19 -3.39 26.61
N PHE A 94 -18.06 -3.01 26.01
CA PHE A 94 -17.69 -1.60 25.80
C PHE A 94 -18.15 -1.07 24.43
N PHE A 95 -18.37 -1.96 23.45
CA PHE A 95 -18.69 -1.59 22.07
C PHE A 95 -20.20 -1.49 21.82
N ASP A 96 -20.80 -0.38 22.25
CA ASP A 96 -22.23 -0.08 22.06
C ASP A 96 -22.59 0.37 20.61
N ARG A 97 -21.67 0.20 19.65
CA ARG A 97 -21.81 0.71 18.27
C ARG A 97 -22.96 0.04 17.50
N PHE A 98 -23.30 -1.20 17.84
CA PHE A 98 -24.41 -1.92 17.19
C PHE A 98 -25.79 -1.56 17.78
N ASN A 99 -25.84 -0.65 18.75
CA ASN A 99 -27.09 -0.14 19.32
C ASN A 99 -27.70 0.91 18.37
N THR A 100 -28.31 0.43 17.28
CA THR A 100 -28.99 1.21 16.23
C THR A 100 -30.12 2.08 16.76
N THR A 101 -30.62 1.80 17.97
CA THR A 101 -31.66 2.58 18.66
C THR A 101 -31.25 4.04 18.91
N LYS A 102 -29.97 4.29 19.25
CA LYS A 102 -29.44 5.65 19.50
C LYS A 102 -29.28 6.46 18.21
N VAL A 103 -28.85 5.81 17.13
CA VAL A 103 -28.62 6.43 15.81
C VAL A 103 -29.94 6.81 15.13
N LEU A 104 -30.96 5.94 15.21
CA LEU A 104 -32.31 6.22 14.68
C LEU A 104 -32.99 7.39 15.41
N ARG A 105 -32.79 7.48 16.74
CA ARG A 105 -33.34 8.58 17.55
C ARG A 105 -32.70 9.93 17.21
N MET A 106 -31.41 9.94 16.86
CA MET A 106 -30.70 11.15 16.41
C MET A 106 -31.14 11.57 14.99
N LYS A 107 -31.35 10.61 14.08
CA LYS A 107 -31.85 10.87 12.72
C LYS A 107 -33.29 11.42 12.72
N LYS A 108 -34.16 10.91 13.61
CA LYS A 108 -35.53 11.44 13.79
C LYS A 108 -35.57 12.85 14.39
N ARG A 109 -34.52 13.25 15.13
CA ARG A 109 -34.37 14.61 15.67
C ARG A 109 -33.82 15.61 14.65
N LEU A 110 -33.17 15.10 13.59
CA LEU A 110 -32.54 15.88 12.52
C LEU A 110 -33.38 15.96 11.25
N THR A 111 -34.44 15.16 11.09
CA THR A 111 -35.45 15.36 10.04
C THR A 111 -36.25 16.62 10.37
N PRO A 112 -36.06 17.72 9.63
CA PRO A 112 -36.93 18.87 9.74
C PRO A 112 -38.31 18.47 9.24
N ASP A 113 -39.34 18.92 9.93
CA ASP A 113 -40.71 18.76 9.50
C ASP A 113 -40.91 19.41 8.11
N PRO A 114 -41.28 18.65 7.06
CA PRO A 114 -41.51 19.22 5.73
C PRO A 114 -42.65 20.25 5.71
N ALA A 115 -43.48 20.30 6.76
CA ALA A 115 -44.52 21.31 6.93
C ALA A 115 -43.97 22.72 7.26
N ARG A 116 -42.66 22.87 7.53
CA ARG A 116 -42.05 24.18 7.87
C ARG A 116 -41.24 24.82 6.74
N ALA A 117 -41.16 24.18 5.57
CA ALA A 117 -40.60 24.76 4.36
C ALA A 117 -41.73 25.22 3.41
N SER A 118 -42.63 26.07 3.91
CA SER A 118 -43.41 26.90 2.99
C SER A 118 -42.42 27.73 2.20
N ALA A 119 -42.50 27.61 0.87
CA ALA A 119 -41.71 28.37 -0.08
C ALA A 119 -41.69 29.84 0.34
N SER A 120 -40.53 30.29 0.82
CA SER A 120 -40.21 31.69 0.95
C SER A 120 -40.28 32.29 -0.45
N GLU A 121 -41.21 33.23 -0.61
CA GLU A 121 -41.40 34.07 -1.78
C GLU A 121 -40.04 34.59 -2.29
N PRO A 122 -39.78 34.59 -3.61
CA PRO A 122 -38.48 35.01 -4.14
C PRO A 122 -38.23 36.47 -3.77
N VAL A 123 -37.31 36.68 -2.83
CA VAL A 123 -36.80 38.01 -2.50
C VAL A 123 -36.22 38.60 -3.80
N PRO A 124 -36.63 39.81 -4.23
CA PRO A 124 -36.07 40.44 -5.42
C PRO A 124 -34.58 40.64 -5.18
N LEU A 125 -33.74 39.86 -5.87
CA LEU A 125 -32.30 40.01 -5.78
C LEU A 125 -31.95 41.35 -6.45
N PRO A 126 -31.26 42.28 -5.76
CA PRO A 126 -30.77 43.49 -6.41
C PRO A 126 -29.87 43.09 -7.58
N ASN A 127 -29.91 43.84 -8.69
CA ASN A 127 -29.10 43.59 -9.89
C ASN A 127 -27.64 43.30 -9.50
N ILE A 128 -27.28 42.01 -9.47
CA ILE A 128 -25.94 41.56 -9.13
C ILE A 128 -25.08 41.87 -10.36
N HIS A 129 -24.41 43.02 -10.33
CA HIS A 129 -23.34 43.32 -11.26
C HIS A 129 -22.16 42.40 -10.96
N LEU A 130 -22.10 41.26 -11.65
CA LEU A 130 -20.98 40.34 -11.60
C LEU A 130 -19.74 41.05 -12.15
N THR A 131 -18.70 41.17 -11.33
CA THR A 131 -17.42 41.73 -11.76
C THR A 131 -16.86 40.84 -12.87
N PRO A 132 -16.58 41.36 -14.08
CA PRO A 132 -16.05 40.56 -15.16
C PRO A 132 -14.69 39.99 -14.74
N LEU A 133 -14.60 38.66 -14.70
CA LEU A 133 -13.34 37.99 -14.40
C LEU A 133 -12.38 38.24 -15.57
N PRO A 134 -11.19 38.83 -15.35
CA PRO A 134 -10.26 39.10 -16.43
C PRO A 134 -9.91 37.80 -17.16
N ALA A 135 -10.16 37.76 -18.47
CA ALA A 135 -10.21 36.55 -19.30
C ALA A 135 -8.85 35.85 -19.53
N ALA A 136 -7.82 36.13 -18.74
CA ALA A 136 -6.47 35.61 -18.97
C ALA A 136 -5.81 35.11 -17.68
N ARG A 137 -6.43 34.15 -16.99
CA ARG A 137 -5.67 33.34 -16.02
C ARG A 137 -4.84 32.30 -16.79
N ARG A 138 -3.56 32.61 -17.03
CA ARG A 138 -2.59 31.65 -17.58
C ARG A 138 -2.53 30.44 -16.65
N PHE A 139 -2.65 29.25 -17.23
CA PHE A 139 -2.54 27.99 -16.49
C PHE A 139 -1.12 27.86 -15.91
N ARG A 140 -1.01 27.78 -14.58
CA ARG A 140 0.28 27.67 -13.86
C ARG A 140 0.50 26.22 -13.44
N PHE A 141 0.99 25.39 -14.37
CA PHE A 141 1.27 23.98 -14.09
C PHE A 141 2.20 23.78 -12.90
N GLY A 142 3.27 24.60 -12.78
CA GLY A 142 4.20 24.51 -11.65
C GLY A 142 3.54 24.75 -10.29
N ALA A 143 2.59 25.69 -10.20
CA ALA A 143 1.85 25.93 -8.96
C ALA A 143 0.92 24.76 -8.61
N LEU A 144 0.31 24.13 -9.62
CA LEU A 144 -0.51 22.94 -9.45
C LEU A 144 0.35 21.73 -9.01
N TYR A 145 1.49 21.52 -9.64
CA TYR A 145 2.45 20.49 -9.25
C TYR A 145 2.95 20.68 -7.81
N LEU A 146 3.34 21.90 -7.41
CA LEU A 146 3.71 22.19 -6.02
C LEU A 146 2.55 21.95 -5.05
N ALA A 147 1.33 22.26 -5.45
CA ALA A 147 0.15 22.00 -4.62
C ALA A 147 -0.09 20.50 -4.43
N GLU A 148 0.01 19.69 -5.50
CA GLU A 148 -0.09 18.24 -5.44
C GLU A 148 1.04 17.62 -4.61
N LEU A 149 2.28 18.09 -4.78
CA LEU A 149 3.44 17.65 -3.99
C LEU A 149 3.25 17.96 -2.50
N LYS A 150 2.81 19.19 -2.18
CA LYS A 150 2.50 19.59 -0.81
C LYS A 150 1.35 18.78 -0.23
N MET A 151 0.31 18.50 -1.00
CA MET A 151 -0.80 17.66 -0.56
C MET A 151 -0.39 16.21 -0.35
N LEU A 152 0.57 15.69 -1.13
CA LEU A 152 1.10 14.35 -0.98
C LEU A 152 1.83 14.23 0.36
N LEU A 153 2.80 15.11 0.63
CA LEU A 153 3.68 15.04 1.81
C LEU A 153 3.00 15.53 3.11
N LYS A 154 2.10 16.50 3.04
CA LYS A 154 1.49 17.09 4.22
C LYS A 154 0.52 16.12 4.91
N GLY A 155 0.69 15.95 6.22
CA GLY A 155 -0.18 15.12 7.07
C GLY A 155 0.55 14.04 7.87
N HIS A 156 1.84 13.83 7.59
CA HIS A 156 2.67 12.88 8.33
C HIS A 156 3.40 13.52 9.52
N ARG A 157 3.65 12.73 10.56
CA ARG A 157 4.41 13.15 11.76
C ARG A 157 5.89 13.34 11.41
N TRP A 158 6.60 14.18 12.16
CA TRP A 158 8.01 14.53 11.89
C TRP A 158 8.95 13.30 11.77
N TRP A 159 8.73 12.27 12.58
CA TRP A 159 9.53 11.04 12.59
C TRP A 159 9.49 10.30 11.24
N TRP A 160 8.40 10.44 10.49
CA TRP A 160 8.24 9.81 9.18
C TRP A 160 9.28 10.33 8.17
N TYR A 161 9.59 11.63 8.22
CA TYR A 161 10.61 12.25 7.38
C TYR A 161 12.02 11.83 7.80
N VAL A 162 12.26 11.71 9.11
CA VAL A 162 13.55 11.26 9.66
C VAL A 162 13.85 9.82 9.24
N VAL A 163 12.87 8.92 9.36
CA VAL A 163 12.99 7.52 8.88
C VAL A 163 13.25 7.49 7.37
N SER A 164 12.51 8.29 6.60
CA SER A 164 12.69 8.37 5.14
C SER A 164 14.10 8.84 4.75
N LEU A 165 14.63 9.85 5.44
CA LEU A 165 16.01 10.31 5.23
C LEU A 165 17.04 9.24 5.62
N GLY A 166 16.82 8.57 6.76
CA GLY A 166 17.68 7.46 7.21
C GLY A 166 17.70 6.31 6.20
N LEU A 167 16.56 5.98 5.59
CA LEU A 167 16.46 4.96 4.54
C LEU A 167 17.23 5.36 3.27
N VAL A 168 17.16 6.62 2.83
CA VAL A 168 17.94 7.12 1.68
C VAL A 168 19.44 7.03 1.95
N ILE A 169 19.88 7.42 3.15
CA ILE A 169 21.29 7.32 3.56
C ILE A 169 21.72 5.85 3.62
N ALA A 170 20.87 4.97 4.16
CA ALA A 170 21.14 3.54 4.24
C ALA A 170 21.33 2.91 2.85
N GLN A 171 20.52 3.30 1.86
CA GLN A 171 20.70 2.84 0.48
C GLN A 171 22.06 3.25 -0.10
N LEU A 172 22.52 4.48 0.18
CA LEU A 172 23.78 5.00 -0.34
C LEU A 172 25.00 4.32 0.31
N SER A 173 24.91 4.02 1.61
CA SER A 173 25.97 3.37 2.37
C SER A 173 25.98 1.84 2.22
N ALA A 174 24.92 1.24 1.66
CA ALA A 174 24.82 -0.20 1.50
C ALA A 174 25.80 -0.75 0.43
N PRO A 175 26.27 -2.01 0.59
CA PRO A 175 26.88 -2.75 -0.50
C PRO A 175 25.96 -2.80 -1.72
N SER A 176 26.53 -2.88 -2.92
CA SER A 176 25.79 -2.78 -4.19
C SER A 176 24.69 -3.85 -4.31
N GLU A 177 24.93 -5.05 -3.79
CA GLU A 177 23.97 -6.16 -3.72
C GLU A 177 22.80 -5.87 -2.78
N SER A 178 23.06 -5.21 -1.64
CA SER A 178 22.05 -4.89 -0.62
C SER A 178 21.30 -3.59 -0.91
N ALA A 179 21.81 -2.75 -1.81
CA ALA A 179 21.19 -1.48 -2.18
C ALA A 179 19.79 -1.67 -2.79
N SER A 180 19.61 -2.68 -3.66
CA SER A 180 18.30 -3.02 -4.25
C SER A 180 17.29 -3.51 -3.20
N PHE A 181 17.73 -4.27 -2.20
CA PHE A 181 16.87 -4.69 -1.09
C PHE A 181 16.46 -3.51 -0.21
N THR A 182 17.40 -2.61 0.09
CA THR A 182 17.11 -1.40 0.88
C THR A 182 16.18 -0.45 0.12
N LEU A 183 16.33 -0.36 -1.20
CA LEU A 183 15.42 0.36 -2.10
C LEU A 183 14.01 -0.24 -2.02
N ALA A 184 13.86 -1.56 -2.11
CA ALA A 184 12.58 -2.24 -1.99
C ALA A 184 11.88 -1.90 -0.67
N ILE A 185 12.61 -1.95 0.45
CA ILE A 185 12.08 -1.57 1.78
C ILE A 185 11.66 -0.10 1.81
N THR A 186 12.43 0.78 1.17
CA THR A 186 12.13 2.21 1.13
C THR A 186 10.90 2.52 0.29
N TRP A 187 10.73 1.84 -0.84
CA TRP A 187 9.53 1.97 -1.66
C TRP A 187 8.31 1.30 -1.02
N LEU A 188 8.48 0.30 -0.17
CA LEU A 188 7.40 -0.22 0.68
C LEU A 188 6.98 0.82 1.73
N TRP A 189 7.93 1.55 2.32
CA TRP A 189 7.65 2.63 3.28
C TRP A 189 6.71 3.71 2.70
N MET A 190 6.72 3.91 1.38
CA MET A 190 5.89 4.90 0.67
C MET A 190 4.45 4.51 0.41
N ILE A 191 4.06 3.29 0.76
CA ILE A 191 2.72 2.79 0.45
C ILE A 191 1.59 3.70 0.97
N LEU A 192 1.76 4.25 2.17
CA LEU A 192 0.73 5.09 2.81
C LEU A 192 0.54 6.42 2.06
N LEU A 193 1.59 6.97 1.45
CA LEU A 193 1.52 8.18 0.64
C LEU A 193 0.85 7.95 -0.70
N LEU A 194 1.24 6.85 -1.36
CA LEU A 194 0.82 6.51 -2.71
C LEU A 194 -0.61 5.96 -2.74
N SER A 195 -1.06 5.30 -1.67
CA SER A 195 -2.42 4.72 -1.58
C SER A 195 -3.55 5.73 -1.81
N GLY A 196 -3.34 7.00 -1.44
CA GLY A 196 -4.31 8.07 -1.66
C GLY A 196 -4.36 8.59 -3.10
N LEU A 197 -3.36 8.25 -3.93
CA LEU A 197 -3.26 8.77 -5.29
C LEU A 197 -4.47 8.31 -6.13
N GLY A 198 -5.07 9.22 -6.90
CA GLY A 198 -6.23 8.93 -7.75
C GLY A 198 -7.59 8.80 -7.03
N ASN A 199 -7.62 8.75 -5.69
CA ASN A 199 -8.86 8.70 -4.90
C ASN A 199 -9.06 9.87 -3.91
N ARG A 200 -8.08 10.79 -3.77
CA ARG A 200 -8.17 11.94 -2.85
C ARG A 200 -9.47 12.73 -3.00
N GLU A 201 -9.91 12.99 -4.24
CA GLU A 201 -11.12 13.76 -4.48
C GLU A 201 -12.39 13.00 -4.04
N ALA A 202 -12.38 11.68 -4.19
CA ALA A 202 -13.45 10.80 -3.72
C ALA A 202 -13.54 10.77 -2.20
N LEU A 203 -12.39 10.66 -1.54
CA LEU A 203 -12.30 10.51 -0.10
C LEU A 203 -12.74 11.78 0.64
N TYR A 204 -12.32 12.95 0.14
CA TYR A 204 -12.64 14.24 0.77
C TYR A 204 -13.88 14.90 0.18
N ASN A 205 -14.61 14.21 -0.70
CA ASN A 205 -15.78 14.72 -1.40
C ASN A 205 -15.55 16.07 -2.12
N THR A 206 -14.35 16.27 -2.65
CA THR A 206 -13.95 17.51 -3.35
C THR A 206 -14.07 17.41 -4.87
N ARG A 207 -14.63 16.30 -5.38
CA ARG A 207 -14.80 16.04 -6.83
C ARG A 207 -15.49 17.18 -7.55
N GLU A 208 -16.59 17.71 -6.99
CA GLU A 208 -17.36 18.78 -7.65
C GLU A 208 -16.56 20.07 -7.78
N ILE A 209 -15.75 20.41 -6.76
CA ILE A 209 -14.90 21.60 -6.76
C ILE A 209 -13.76 21.44 -7.76
N VAL A 210 -13.07 20.30 -7.73
CA VAL A 210 -11.89 20.02 -8.54
C VAL A 210 -12.25 19.82 -10.02
N PHE A 211 -13.35 19.13 -10.31
CA PHE A 211 -13.77 18.83 -11.68
C PHE A 211 -14.55 19.96 -12.35
N SER A 212 -14.93 21.00 -11.60
CA SER A 212 -15.42 22.26 -12.18
C SER A 212 -14.30 23.12 -12.77
N ALA A 213 -13.03 22.79 -12.51
CA ALA A 213 -11.89 23.49 -13.08
C ALA A 213 -11.71 23.17 -14.58
N PRO A 214 -11.14 24.09 -15.38
CA PRO A 214 -10.87 23.85 -16.80
C PRO A 214 -9.85 22.71 -16.99
N ARG A 215 -10.25 21.70 -17.79
CA ARG A 215 -9.43 20.53 -18.20
C ARG A 215 -8.84 19.75 -17.00
N PRO A 216 -9.66 19.20 -16.10
CA PRO A 216 -9.17 18.55 -14.88
C PRO A 216 -8.37 17.28 -15.17
N THR A 217 -8.70 16.55 -16.24
CA THR A 217 -7.96 15.35 -16.67
C THR A 217 -6.58 15.67 -17.20
N LEU A 218 -6.45 16.66 -18.08
CA LEU A 218 -5.18 16.96 -18.75
C LEU A 218 -4.20 17.72 -17.86
N ASN A 219 -4.69 18.44 -16.85
CA ASN A 219 -3.86 19.29 -16.01
C ASN A 219 -3.52 18.64 -14.66
N GLN A 220 -4.54 18.08 -13.99
CA GLN A 220 -4.39 17.59 -12.62
C GLN A 220 -3.77 16.19 -12.58
N LEU A 221 -4.15 15.32 -13.53
CA LEU A 221 -3.71 13.93 -13.55
C LEU A 221 -2.19 13.83 -13.78
N PRO A 222 -1.58 14.57 -14.74
CA PRO A 222 -0.12 14.60 -14.88
C PRO A 222 0.58 15.29 -13.71
N ALA A 223 -0.01 16.33 -13.12
CA ALA A 223 0.58 17.01 -11.96
C ALA A 223 0.64 16.08 -10.72
N ALA A 224 -0.44 15.33 -10.46
CA ALA A 224 -0.51 14.36 -9.38
C ALA A 224 0.45 13.17 -9.62
N TRP A 225 0.51 12.68 -10.86
CA TRP A 225 1.46 11.63 -11.23
C TRP A 225 2.91 12.09 -11.07
N LEU A 226 3.26 13.29 -11.57
CA LEU A 226 4.61 13.86 -11.40
C LEU A 226 4.96 14.06 -9.93
N ALA A 227 4.03 14.53 -9.10
CA ALA A 227 4.27 14.69 -7.67
C ALA A 227 4.61 13.34 -6.99
N ALA A 228 3.86 12.29 -7.32
CA ALA A 228 4.15 10.94 -6.82
C ALA A 228 5.46 10.38 -7.38
N PHE A 229 5.74 10.58 -8.67
CA PHE A 229 7.00 10.20 -9.30
C PHE A 229 8.19 10.88 -8.63
N THR A 230 8.13 12.20 -8.39
CA THR A 230 9.22 12.94 -7.77
C THR A 230 9.50 12.46 -6.35
N VAL A 231 8.46 12.20 -5.55
CA VAL A 231 8.65 11.66 -4.19
C VAL A 231 9.26 10.26 -4.24
N ASN A 232 8.74 9.40 -5.12
CA ASN A 232 9.24 8.03 -5.29
C ASN A 232 10.72 8.00 -5.74
N ALA A 233 11.07 8.86 -6.71
CA ALA A 233 12.43 9.03 -7.20
C ALA A 233 13.36 9.62 -6.12
N LEU A 234 12.90 10.62 -5.37
CA LEU A 234 13.71 11.23 -4.30
C LEU A 234 14.07 10.21 -3.22
N LEU A 235 13.15 9.31 -2.89
CA LEU A 235 13.37 8.29 -1.87
C LEU A 235 14.17 7.09 -2.36
N GLY A 236 14.16 6.84 -3.67
CA GLY A 236 15.07 5.88 -4.29
C GLY A 236 16.41 6.48 -4.70
N SER A 237 16.67 7.76 -4.43
CA SER A 237 17.85 8.47 -4.96
C SER A 237 19.17 7.92 -4.41
N GLY A 238 19.18 7.38 -3.18
CA GLY A 238 20.37 6.76 -2.59
C GLY A 238 20.83 5.54 -3.39
N ALA A 239 19.89 4.64 -3.73
CA ALA A 239 20.17 3.47 -4.57
C ALA A 239 20.53 3.88 -6.00
N PHE A 240 19.85 4.89 -6.57
CA PHE A 240 20.19 5.41 -7.91
C PHE A 240 21.64 5.87 -7.98
N LEU A 241 22.08 6.69 -7.03
CA LEU A 241 23.45 7.20 -6.99
C LEU A 241 24.46 6.06 -6.77
N ARG A 242 24.13 5.09 -5.92
CA ARG A 242 24.97 3.90 -5.69
C ARG A 242 25.16 3.08 -6.98
N HIS A 243 24.07 2.74 -7.67
CA HIS A 243 24.12 1.99 -8.92
C HIS A 243 24.81 2.77 -10.05
N LEU A 244 24.70 4.11 -10.04
CA LEU A 244 25.42 4.97 -10.98
C LEU A 244 26.93 4.92 -10.75
N LEU A 245 27.37 4.89 -9.49
CA LEU A 245 28.79 4.74 -9.13
C LEU A 245 29.34 3.35 -9.48
N ASP A 246 28.51 2.32 -9.37
CA ASP A 246 28.87 0.94 -9.75
C ASP A 246 28.84 0.70 -11.27
N GLY A 247 28.30 1.63 -12.06
CA GLY A 247 28.17 1.49 -13.51
C GLY A 247 27.17 0.42 -13.98
N ASP A 248 26.31 -0.08 -13.08
CA ASP A 248 25.36 -1.13 -13.39
C ASP A 248 24.12 -0.56 -14.10
N SER A 249 24.18 -0.55 -15.43
CA SER A 249 23.10 -0.09 -16.29
C SER A 249 21.79 -0.88 -16.10
N SER A 250 21.85 -2.16 -15.73
CA SER A 250 20.66 -3.00 -15.56
C SER A 250 19.84 -2.57 -14.34
N ARG A 251 20.51 -2.34 -13.21
CA ARG A 251 19.90 -1.86 -11.97
C ARG A 251 19.39 -0.42 -12.08
N LEU A 252 20.07 0.42 -12.87
CA LEU A 252 19.57 1.76 -13.19
C LEU A 252 18.28 1.72 -14.02
N LEU A 253 18.20 0.83 -15.00
CA LEU A 253 16.98 0.63 -15.79
C LEU A 253 15.85 0.06 -14.92
N ALA A 254 16.14 -0.91 -14.04
CA ALA A 254 15.18 -1.40 -13.07
C ALA A 254 14.66 -0.27 -12.17
N TRP A 255 15.56 0.55 -11.62
CA TRP A 255 15.20 1.72 -10.81
C TRP A 255 14.27 2.68 -11.56
N THR A 256 14.60 3.04 -12.80
CA THR A 256 13.75 3.94 -13.60
C THR A 256 12.39 3.32 -13.91
N SER A 257 12.35 2.01 -14.19
CA SER A 257 11.10 1.29 -14.42
C SER A 257 10.21 1.29 -13.17
N GLY A 258 10.76 1.00 -11.99
CA GLY A 258 10.04 1.05 -10.72
C GLY A 258 9.58 2.46 -10.36
N ALA A 259 10.43 3.46 -10.61
CA ALA A 259 10.10 4.87 -10.39
C ALA A 259 8.86 5.31 -11.17
N LEU A 260 8.69 4.82 -12.40
CA LEU A 260 7.53 5.08 -13.28
C LEU A 260 6.34 4.17 -12.97
N PHE A 261 6.58 2.89 -12.69
CA PHE A 261 5.55 1.88 -12.51
C PHE A 261 4.73 2.12 -11.25
N ILE A 262 5.39 2.38 -10.12
CA ILE A 262 4.72 2.50 -8.81
C ILE A 262 3.65 3.62 -8.81
N PRO A 263 3.95 4.87 -9.22
CA PRO A 263 2.95 5.94 -9.28
C PRO A 263 1.83 5.64 -10.27
N SER A 264 2.16 5.00 -11.40
CA SER A 264 1.20 4.64 -12.45
C SER A 264 0.19 3.60 -11.95
N LEU A 265 0.66 2.58 -11.23
CA LEU A 265 -0.17 1.56 -10.60
C LEU A 265 -1.08 2.17 -9.52
N ALA A 266 -0.51 2.99 -8.63
CA ALA A 266 -1.26 3.66 -7.58
C ALA A 266 -2.39 4.52 -8.14
N LEU A 267 -2.09 5.29 -9.19
CA LEU A 267 -3.05 6.17 -9.82
C LEU A 267 -4.13 5.38 -10.57
N ALA A 268 -3.76 4.37 -11.36
CA ALA A 268 -4.73 3.55 -12.10
C ALA A 268 -5.72 2.84 -11.16
N LEU A 269 -5.23 2.18 -10.11
CA LEU A 269 -6.08 1.49 -9.14
C LEU A 269 -6.94 2.47 -8.34
N GLY A 270 -6.36 3.60 -7.92
CA GLY A 270 -7.07 4.64 -7.19
C GLY A 270 -8.20 5.27 -8.01
N VAL A 271 -7.94 5.58 -9.29
CA VAL A 271 -8.96 6.07 -10.21
C VAL A 271 -10.00 4.99 -10.45
N LEU A 272 -9.66 3.77 -10.85
CA LEU A 272 -10.63 2.74 -11.19
C LEU A 272 -11.57 2.36 -10.03
N THR A 273 -11.04 2.25 -8.81
CA THR A 273 -11.80 1.72 -7.67
C THR A 273 -12.34 2.80 -6.74
N SER A 274 -11.83 4.03 -6.83
CA SER A 274 -12.11 5.11 -5.86
C SER A 274 -11.76 4.75 -4.41
N SER A 275 -10.88 3.76 -4.19
CA SER A 275 -10.47 3.26 -2.88
C SER A 275 -8.95 3.18 -2.78
N ARG A 276 -8.45 3.18 -1.54
CA ARG A 276 -7.02 3.02 -1.22
C ARG A 276 -6.59 1.54 -1.14
N LYS A 277 -7.56 0.67 -0.81
CA LYS A 277 -7.33 -0.74 -0.48
C LYS A 277 -6.74 -1.60 -1.60
N PRO A 278 -7.17 -1.52 -2.87
CA PRO A 278 -6.65 -2.42 -3.90
C PRO A 278 -5.17 -2.15 -4.17
N PHE A 279 -4.74 -0.88 -4.17
CA PHE A 279 -3.32 -0.57 -4.26
C PHE A 279 -2.55 -1.10 -3.05
N GLU A 280 -3.04 -0.88 -1.83
CA GLU A 280 -2.39 -1.39 -0.62
C GLU A 280 -2.16 -2.91 -0.69
N VAL A 281 -3.20 -3.69 -1.02
CA VAL A 281 -3.14 -5.15 -1.05
C VAL A 281 -2.25 -5.66 -2.19
N ILE A 282 -2.49 -5.18 -3.41
CA ILE A 282 -1.75 -5.65 -4.60
C ILE A 282 -0.27 -5.28 -4.44
N TYR A 283 0.04 -4.05 -4.04
CA TYR A 283 1.40 -3.57 -3.92
C TYR A 283 2.18 -4.29 -2.80
N VAL A 284 1.59 -4.50 -1.62
CA VAL A 284 2.27 -5.26 -0.54
C VAL A 284 2.53 -6.70 -0.99
N THR A 285 1.56 -7.34 -1.65
CA THR A 285 1.71 -8.70 -2.16
C THR A 285 2.84 -8.76 -3.20
N TRP A 286 2.89 -7.79 -4.12
CA TRP A 286 3.95 -7.70 -5.11
C TRP A 286 5.33 -7.49 -4.48
N MET A 287 5.43 -6.56 -3.52
CA MET A 287 6.68 -6.29 -2.79
C MET A 287 7.15 -7.51 -1.99
N TYR A 288 6.23 -8.29 -1.42
CA TYR A 288 6.56 -9.56 -0.77
C TYR A 288 7.20 -10.54 -1.75
N LEU A 289 6.65 -10.68 -2.96
CA LEU A 289 7.21 -11.56 -3.99
C LEU A 289 8.61 -11.11 -4.46
N ILE A 290 8.82 -9.79 -4.58
CA ILE A 290 10.13 -9.21 -4.94
C ILE A 290 11.17 -9.47 -3.85
N LEU A 291 10.82 -9.27 -2.58
CA LEU A 291 11.73 -9.52 -1.46
C LEU A 291 12.09 -11.01 -1.31
N ASN A 292 11.26 -11.92 -1.83
CA ASN A 292 11.56 -13.35 -1.94
C ASN A 292 12.29 -13.71 -3.26
N ALA A 293 12.87 -12.72 -3.95
CA ALA A 293 13.68 -12.89 -5.16
C ALA A 293 12.98 -13.65 -6.30
N ALA A 294 11.67 -13.45 -6.50
CA ALA A 294 10.94 -13.98 -7.65
C ALA A 294 11.31 -13.21 -8.94
N PRO A 295 12.14 -13.77 -9.85
CA PRO A 295 12.68 -13.03 -10.99
C PRO A 295 11.65 -12.39 -11.95
N PRO A 296 10.52 -13.05 -12.31
CA PRO A 296 9.58 -12.46 -13.28
C PRO A 296 8.84 -11.23 -12.72
N LEU A 297 8.78 -11.09 -11.39
CA LEU A 297 8.04 -10.03 -10.72
C LEU A 297 8.92 -8.87 -10.24
N ASP A 298 10.22 -8.93 -10.51
CA ASP A 298 11.18 -7.95 -10.06
C ASP A 298 11.21 -6.72 -10.96
N PHE A 299 10.69 -5.61 -10.46
CA PHE A 299 10.85 -4.29 -11.08
C PHE A 299 11.86 -3.40 -10.33
N VAL A 300 12.37 -3.86 -9.18
CA VAL A 300 13.28 -3.08 -8.32
C VAL A 300 14.74 -3.32 -8.70
N GLY A 301 15.04 -4.49 -9.28
CA GLY A 301 16.39 -4.89 -9.67
C GLY A 301 17.14 -5.59 -8.54
N VAL A 302 16.43 -6.42 -7.77
CA VAL A 302 17.03 -7.32 -6.77
C VAL A 302 17.77 -8.47 -7.45
N THR A 303 17.23 -8.94 -8.57
CA THR A 303 17.76 -10.01 -9.42
C THR A 303 18.33 -9.45 -10.71
N SER A 304 19.36 -10.10 -11.26
CA SER A 304 19.99 -9.68 -12.51
C SER A 304 19.08 -9.85 -13.74
N GLU A 305 18.02 -10.66 -13.64
CA GLU A 305 17.06 -10.94 -14.72
C GLU A 305 15.80 -10.06 -14.70
N SER A 306 15.80 -8.99 -13.90
CA SER A 306 14.67 -8.06 -13.75
C SER A 306 14.14 -7.54 -15.11
N PRO A 307 12.87 -7.82 -15.50
CA PRO A 307 12.30 -7.41 -16.79
C PRO A 307 11.86 -5.94 -16.81
N TRP A 308 12.82 -5.03 -16.72
CA TRP A 308 12.61 -3.56 -16.66
C TRP A 308 11.77 -3.01 -17.83
N TRP A 309 11.91 -3.59 -19.03
CA TRP A 309 11.19 -3.18 -20.24
C TRP A 309 9.68 -3.42 -20.12
N PHE A 310 9.29 -4.56 -19.54
CA PHE A 310 7.88 -4.92 -19.33
C PHE A 310 7.21 -3.94 -18.36
N TYR A 311 7.88 -3.64 -17.25
CA TYR A 311 7.36 -2.70 -16.25
C TYR A 311 7.26 -1.28 -16.77
N THR A 312 8.25 -0.84 -17.55
CA THR A 312 8.21 0.48 -18.20
C THR A 312 7.03 0.59 -19.16
N LEU A 313 6.80 -0.42 -20.00
CA LEU A 313 5.64 -0.44 -20.91
C LEU A 313 4.32 -0.45 -20.14
N SER A 314 4.22 -1.30 -19.11
CA SER A 314 3.03 -1.40 -18.27
C SER A 314 2.71 -0.08 -17.55
N ALA A 315 3.71 0.70 -17.15
CA ALA A 315 3.52 2.01 -16.53
C ALA A 315 2.79 2.98 -17.48
N PHE A 316 3.19 3.03 -18.74
CA PHE A 316 2.52 3.86 -19.76
C PHE A 316 1.10 3.38 -20.05
N VAL A 317 0.87 2.07 -20.12
CA VAL A 317 -0.47 1.49 -20.30
C VAL A 317 -1.37 1.84 -19.11
N LEU A 318 -0.87 1.74 -17.88
CA LEU A 318 -1.61 2.10 -16.66
C LEU A 318 -1.95 3.58 -16.61
N LEU A 319 -1.03 4.46 -17.04
CA LEU A 319 -1.29 5.89 -17.16
C LEU A 319 -2.38 6.20 -18.18
N ALA A 320 -2.33 5.57 -19.36
CA ALA A 320 -3.35 5.72 -20.39
C ALA A 320 -4.72 5.24 -19.88
N LEU A 321 -4.75 4.09 -19.19
CA LEU A 321 -5.95 3.54 -18.59
C LEU A 321 -6.52 4.45 -17.50
N ALA A 322 -5.67 5.04 -16.65
CA ALA A 322 -6.09 6.00 -15.65
C ALA A 322 -6.69 7.28 -16.26
N ALA A 323 -6.06 7.81 -17.32
CA ALA A 323 -6.57 8.95 -18.06
C ALA A 323 -7.92 8.64 -18.72
N PHE A 324 -8.05 7.47 -19.35
CA PHE A 324 -9.29 7.00 -19.96
C PHE A 324 -10.41 6.84 -18.93
N ALA A 325 -10.16 6.14 -17.82
CA ALA A 325 -11.13 5.92 -16.75
C ALA A 325 -11.61 7.25 -16.14
N ARG A 326 -10.71 8.22 -15.96
CA ARG A 326 -11.06 9.54 -15.45
C ARG A 326 -11.90 10.33 -16.44
N HIS A 327 -11.58 10.27 -17.72
CA HIS A 327 -12.36 10.89 -18.79
C HIS A 327 -13.76 10.30 -18.91
N TRP A 328 -13.88 8.98 -18.81
CA TRP A 328 -15.18 8.28 -18.87
C TRP A 328 -16.10 8.69 -17.72
N ARG A 329 -15.58 8.80 -16.49
CA ARG A 329 -16.37 9.25 -15.32
C ARG A 329 -16.91 10.67 -15.45
N LEU A 330 -16.13 11.58 -16.02
CA LEU A 330 -16.55 12.95 -16.25
C LEU A 330 -17.65 13.04 -17.31
N ARG A 331 -17.67 12.12 -18.30
CA ARG A 331 -18.75 12.02 -19.28
C ARG A 331 -19.99 11.33 -18.70
N GLY A 332 -19.83 10.28 -17.91
CA GLY A 332 -20.94 9.57 -17.26
C GLY A 332 -21.74 10.45 -16.30
N GLY A 333 -21.08 11.38 -15.60
CA GLY A 333 -21.76 12.37 -14.75
C GLY A 333 -22.61 13.41 -15.51
N LYS A 334 -22.46 13.53 -16.83
CA LYS A 334 -23.31 14.39 -17.67
C LYS A 334 -24.58 13.70 -18.16
N LEU A 335 -24.66 12.36 -18.08
CA LEU A 335 -25.83 11.58 -18.53
C LEU A 335 -26.89 11.38 -17.43
N LEU A 336 -26.59 11.79 -16.20
CA LEU A 336 -27.48 11.71 -15.02
C LEU A 336 -28.01 13.08 -14.58
N LYS A 337 -27.92 14.11 -15.43
CA LYS A 337 -28.51 15.43 -15.20
C LYS A 337 -29.56 15.76 -16.24
#